data_AF-A0A958KLM1-F1
#
_entry.id   AF-A0A958KLM1-F1
#
_cell.length_a   1.000
_cell.length_b   1.000
_cell.length_c   1.000
_cell.angle_alpha   90.00
_cell.angle_beta   90.00
_cell.angle_gamma   90.00
#
_symmetry.space_group_name_H-M   'P 1'
#
loop_
_entity.id
_entity.type
_entity.pdbx_description
1 polymer ?
#
loop_
_entity_poly.entity_id
_entity_poly.type
_entity_poly.pdbx_seq_one_letter_code
_entity_poly.pdbx_strand_id
1 'polypeptide(L)'
;MDENGPILMSMPGRLKFTADGKWLHDDVLVSNPKIALYFSRHLKFSPDHESYVVEVEGKCVKVEVEDTPVVVKSVRLEDELPAALLLGDGTEQAFSPARILVGVNDVLYCRLADDRIARLLRPAMQALLPFITSENKQFFISISGQSQPIMRREEVV
;
A
#
# COMPACT_ATOMS: atom_id res chain seq x y z
N MET A 1 -14.77 30.88 11.13
CA MET A 1 -13.69 30.59 10.16
C MET A 1 -12.44 30.54 10.98
N ASP A 2 -12.05 29.34 11.42
CA ASP A 2 -10.87 29.16 12.24
C ASP A 2 -9.69 28.96 11.28
N GLU A 3 -8.86 30.01 11.14
CA GLU A 3 -7.73 30.10 10.19
C GLU A 3 -6.47 29.34 10.63
N ASN A 4 -6.59 28.37 11.53
CA ASN A 4 -5.46 27.58 12.01
C ASN A 4 -5.58 26.14 11.53
N GLY A 5 -5.26 25.91 10.26
CA GLY A 5 -4.93 24.58 9.77
C GLY A 5 -3.81 23.95 10.60
N PRO A 6 -3.69 22.60 10.59
CA PRO A 6 -2.69 21.91 11.40
C PRO A 6 -1.29 22.44 11.11
N ILE A 7 -0.54 22.74 12.18
CA ILE A 7 0.82 23.29 12.06
C ILE A 7 1.75 22.14 11.69
N LEU A 8 2.41 22.27 10.54
CA LEU A 8 3.53 21.39 10.20
C LEU A 8 4.66 21.64 11.21
N MET A 9 4.84 20.72 12.15
CA MET A 9 6.01 20.72 13.02
C MET A 9 7.01 19.73 12.46
N SER A 10 8.25 20.20 12.32
CA SER A 10 9.37 19.28 12.19
C SER A 10 9.50 18.54 13.53
N MET A 11 9.06 17.29 13.60
CA MET A 11 9.86 16.35 14.39
C MET A 11 11.30 16.50 13.87
N PRO A 12 12.33 16.62 14.73
CA PRO A 12 13.69 16.61 14.23
C PRO A 12 13.91 15.29 13.50
N GLY A 13 14.23 15.38 12.21
CA GLY A 13 14.52 14.24 11.35
C GLY A 13 13.52 13.97 10.23
N ARG A 14 13.91 13.10 9.30
CA ARG A 14 13.15 12.71 8.11
C ARG A 14 12.44 11.40 8.35
N LEU A 15 11.13 11.36 8.10
CA LEU A 15 10.35 10.13 8.12
C LEU A 15 10.16 9.61 6.69
N LYS A 16 10.45 8.33 6.47
CA LYS A 16 10.33 7.68 5.16
C LYS A 16 9.55 6.37 5.27
N PHE A 17 8.64 6.17 4.32
CA PHE A 17 7.93 4.91 4.11
C PHE A 17 8.47 4.23 2.85
N THR A 18 9.13 3.09 3.04
CA THR A 18 9.86 2.38 1.97
C THR A 18 8.92 1.51 1.13
N ALA A 19 9.39 1.13 -0.06
CA ALA A 19 8.62 0.28 -0.97
C ALA A 19 8.38 -1.14 -0.41
N ASP A 20 9.18 -1.60 0.56
CA ASP A 20 8.95 -2.86 1.27
C ASP A 20 8.07 -2.71 2.53
N GLY A 21 7.43 -1.55 2.71
CA GLY A 21 6.45 -1.30 3.76
C GLY A 21 7.04 -1.06 5.15
N LYS A 22 8.28 -0.57 5.21
CA LYS A 22 8.98 -0.24 6.45
C LYS A 22 9.02 1.26 6.68
N TRP A 23 9.16 1.63 7.95
CA TRP A 23 9.33 3.01 8.37
C TRP A 23 10.79 3.26 8.74
N LEU A 24 11.37 4.33 8.20
CA LEU A 24 12.67 4.84 8.59
C LEU A 24 12.51 6.23 9.21
N HIS A 25 13.23 6.49 10.29
CA HIS A 25 13.43 7.82 10.88
C HIS A 25 14.92 8.13 10.81
N ASP A 26 15.28 9.20 10.09
CA ASP A 26 16.68 9.55 9.77
C ASP A 26 17.47 8.37 9.21
N ASP A 27 16.87 7.67 8.24
CA ASP A 27 17.44 6.50 7.56
C ASP A 27 17.67 5.28 8.48
N VAL A 28 17.21 5.34 9.74
CA VAL A 28 17.23 4.24 10.71
C VAL A 28 15.87 3.57 10.79
N LEU A 29 15.85 2.23 10.75
CA LEU A 29 14.61 1.45 10.85
C LEU A 29 13.88 1.70 12.18
N VAL A 30 12.60 2.04 12.09
CA VAL A 30 11.67 2.05 13.22
C VAL A 30 11.37 0.61 13.61
N SER A 31 12.13 0.07 14.57
CA SER A 31 12.06 -1.34 14.99
C SER A 31 10.85 -1.68 15.83
N ASN A 32 10.20 -0.70 16.47
CA ASN A 32 9.02 -0.93 17.29
C ASN A 32 7.78 -1.10 16.38
N PRO A 33 7.19 -2.31 16.30
CA PRO A 33 6.07 -2.56 15.41
C PRO A 33 4.81 -1.76 15.76
N LYS A 34 4.63 -1.37 17.03
CA LYS A 34 3.49 -0.52 17.43
C LYS A 34 3.62 0.89 16.87
N ILE A 35 4.85 1.44 16.85
CA ILE A 35 5.11 2.77 16.28
C ILE A 35 4.96 2.72 14.75
N ALA A 36 5.53 1.70 14.10
CA ALA A 36 5.37 1.52 12.65
C ALA A 36 3.89 1.38 12.24
N LEU A 37 3.11 0.59 12.98
CA LEU A 37 1.67 0.45 12.77
C LEU A 37 0.93 1.78 12.99
N TYR A 38 1.31 2.50 14.05
CA TYR A 38 0.73 3.81 14.35
C TYR A 38 0.96 4.80 13.22
N PHE A 39 2.18 4.90 12.68
CA PHE A 39 2.47 5.73 11.51
C PHE A 39 1.67 5.32 10.28
N SER A 40 1.61 4.01 9.96
CA SER A 40 0.82 3.52 8.82
C SER A 40 -0.67 3.87 8.92
N ARG A 41 -1.26 3.88 10.13
CA ARG A 41 -2.66 4.27 10.34
C ARG A 41 -2.94 5.76 10.17
N HIS A 42 -1.92 6.60 10.34
CA HIS A 42 -2.04 8.05 10.29
C HIS A 42 -1.41 8.66 9.03
N LEU A 43 -0.86 7.82 8.15
CA LEU A 43 -0.30 8.24 6.87
C LEU A 43 -1.42 8.61 5.90
N LYS A 44 -1.43 9.88 5.46
CA LYS A 44 -2.40 10.40 4.50
C LYS A 44 -1.77 11.44 3.59
N PHE A 45 -2.37 11.68 2.44
CA PHE A 45 -2.02 12.83 1.62
C PHE A 45 -2.62 14.09 2.24
N SER A 46 -1.81 15.13 2.42
CA SER A 46 -2.26 16.45 2.87
C SER A 46 -2.31 17.39 1.66
N PRO A 47 -3.51 17.87 1.26
CA PRO A 47 -3.64 18.87 0.22
C PRO A 47 -2.92 20.18 0.57
N ASP A 48 -3.01 20.61 1.84
CA ASP A 48 -2.41 21.86 2.34
C ASP A 48 -0.87 21.88 2.23
N HIS A 49 -0.25 20.71 2.25
CA HIS A 49 1.20 20.55 2.17
C HIS A 49 1.68 19.89 0.87
N GLU A 50 0.75 19.57 -0.04
CA GLU A 50 0.98 18.82 -1.29
C GLU A 50 1.92 17.60 -1.10
N SER A 51 1.77 16.90 0.02
CA SER A 51 2.68 15.81 0.41
C SER A 51 2.01 14.80 1.30
N TYR A 52 2.61 13.61 1.40
CA TYR A 52 2.22 12.65 2.42
C TYR A 52 2.69 13.10 3.79
N VAL A 53 1.81 12.94 4.78
CA VAL A 53 2.08 13.28 6.17
C VAL A 53 1.60 12.18 7.09
N VAL A 54 2.24 12.06 8.25
CA VAL A 54 1.66 11.44 9.44
C VAL A 54 1.06 12.58 10.27
N GLU A 55 -0.25 12.55 10.49
CA GLU A 55 -0.95 13.53 11.34
C GLU A 55 -1.32 12.93 12.69
N VAL A 56 -0.88 13.58 13.76
CA VAL A 56 -1.07 13.15 15.14
C VAL A 56 -1.43 14.35 16.00
N GLU A 57 -2.61 14.36 16.59
CA GLU A 57 -3.06 15.39 17.54
C GLU A 57 -2.84 16.84 17.03
N GLY A 58 -3.17 17.10 15.77
CA GLY A 58 -3.01 18.41 15.13
C GLY A 58 -1.59 18.76 14.68
N LYS A 59 -0.63 17.82 14.81
CA LYS A 59 0.74 17.95 14.29
C LYS A 59 0.89 17.11 13.04
N CYS A 60 1.44 17.70 11.99
CA CYS A 60 1.80 17.00 10.75
C CYS A 60 3.31 16.83 10.66
N VAL A 61 3.77 15.63 10.28
CA VAL A 61 5.16 15.35 9.91
C VAL A 61 5.20 14.86 8.47
N LYS A 62 5.99 15.51 7.61
CA LYS A 62 6.14 15.09 6.20
C LYS A 62 6.79 13.72 6.10
N VAL A 63 6.31 12.94 5.13
CA VAL A 63 6.77 11.59 4.84
C VAL A 63 7.25 11.50 3.40
N GLU A 64 8.49 11.04 3.22
CA GLU A 64 8.94 10.55 1.91
C GLU A 64 8.34 9.16 1.67
N VAL A 65 7.53 9.01 0.63
CA VAL A 65 6.96 7.72 0.23
C VAL A 65 7.73 7.22 -0.98
N GLU A 66 8.38 6.07 -0.85
CA GLU A 66 9.26 5.54 -1.90
C GLU A 66 8.49 5.00 -3.11
N ASP A 67 7.27 4.50 -2.91
CA ASP A 67 6.45 3.95 -4.00
C ASP A 67 4.95 4.20 -3.82
N THR A 68 4.34 3.58 -2.80
CA THR A 68 2.91 3.74 -2.49
C THR A 68 2.74 3.97 -0.99
N PRO A 69 1.74 4.78 -0.56
CA PRO A 69 1.52 5.06 0.86
C PRO A 69 0.82 3.90 1.58
N VAL A 70 0.39 2.87 0.86
CA VAL A 70 -0.30 1.70 1.42
C VAL A 70 0.32 0.45 0.82
N VAL A 71 0.43 -0.60 1.62
CA VAL A 71 0.94 -1.90 1.18
C VAL A 71 -0.03 -3.00 1.59
N VAL A 72 -0.08 -4.07 0.82
CA VAL A 72 -0.73 -5.33 1.19
C VAL A 72 0.33 -6.25 1.79
N LYS A 73 0.22 -6.55 3.08
CA LYS A 73 1.17 -7.39 3.81
C LYS A 73 0.99 -8.87 3.50
N SER A 74 -0.25 -9.33 3.45
CA SER A 74 -0.60 -10.72 3.17
C SER A 74 -1.98 -10.83 2.52
N VAL A 75 -2.23 -11.97 1.90
CA VAL A 75 -3.56 -12.36 1.41
C VAL A 75 -4.06 -13.49 2.29
N ARG A 76 -5.26 -13.35 2.86
CA ARG A 76 -5.95 -14.44 3.53
C ARG A 76 -6.62 -15.32 2.49
N LEU A 77 -6.41 -16.61 2.60
CA LEU A 77 -7.08 -17.62 1.79
C LEU A 77 -8.24 -18.23 2.57
N GLU A 78 -9.35 -18.50 1.88
CA GLU A 78 -10.49 -19.29 2.36
C GLU A 78 -10.75 -20.37 1.32
N ASP A 79 -10.79 -21.64 1.73
CA ASP A 79 -10.84 -22.81 0.83
C ASP A 79 -9.79 -22.75 -0.30
N GLU A 80 -8.56 -22.40 0.06
CA GLU A 80 -7.42 -22.21 -0.87
C GLU A 80 -7.61 -21.08 -1.89
N LEU A 81 -8.60 -20.19 -1.72
CA LEU A 81 -8.85 -19.06 -2.61
C LEU A 81 -8.62 -17.71 -1.91
N PRO A 82 -8.03 -16.71 -2.59
CA PRO A 82 -7.90 -15.35 -2.08
C PRO A 82 -9.24 -14.74 -1.67
N ALA A 83 -9.39 -14.41 -0.38
CA ALA A 83 -10.62 -13.88 0.19
C ALA A 83 -10.47 -12.44 0.71
N ALA A 84 -9.32 -12.12 1.33
CA ALA A 84 -9.07 -10.79 1.87
C ALA A 84 -7.61 -10.37 1.80
N LEU A 85 -7.39 -9.06 1.81
CA LEU A 85 -6.11 -8.39 1.83
C LEU A 85 -5.87 -7.80 3.22
N LEU A 86 -4.77 -8.17 3.88
CA LEU A 86 -4.32 -7.51 5.11
C LEU A 86 -3.40 -6.34 4.74
N LEU A 87 -3.79 -5.13 5.09
CA LEU A 87 -3.08 -3.91 4.74
C LEU A 87 -1.99 -3.54 5.77
N GLY A 88 -1.09 -2.65 5.38
CA GLY A 88 0.04 -2.18 6.20
C GLY A 88 -0.37 -1.57 7.55
N ASP A 89 -1.53 -0.93 7.59
CA ASP A 89 -2.16 -0.30 8.76
C ASP A 89 -2.95 -1.27 9.66
N GLY A 90 -2.97 -2.55 9.28
CA GLY A 90 -3.63 -3.64 9.99
C GLY A 90 -5.12 -3.78 9.69
N THR A 91 -5.67 -3.01 8.75
CA THR A 91 -7.05 -3.19 8.28
C THR A 91 -7.14 -4.30 7.25
N GLU A 92 -8.35 -4.82 7.04
CA GLU A 92 -8.62 -5.80 6.00
C GLU A 92 -9.54 -5.22 4.92
N GLN A 93 -9.32 -5.64 3.67
CA GLN A 93 -10.23 -5.39 2.56
C GLN A 93 -10.56 -6.69 1.85
N ALA A 94 -11.77 -6.76 1.28
CA ALA A 94 -12.16 -7.88 0.43
C ALA A 94 -11.21 -7.97 -0.79
N PHE A 95 -10.81 -9.19 -1.12
CA PHE A 95 -10.02 -9.43 -2.31
C PHE A 95 -10.88 -9.27 -3.57
N SER A 96 -10.31 -8.62 -4.59
CA SER A 96 -10.95 -8.51 -5.90
C SER A 96 -9.90 -8.72 -6.99
N PRO A 97 -9.98 -9.82 -7.77
CA PRO A 97 -8.98 -10.09 -8.79
C PRO A 97 -8.99 -9.05 -9.93
N ALA A 98 -10.13 -8.38 -10.17
CA ALA A 98 -10.25 -7.30 -11.16
C ALA A 98 -9.49 -6.01 -10.79
N ARG A 99 -9.03 -5.93 -9.54
CA ARG A 99 -8.31 -4.77 -8.99
C ARG A 99 -6.82 -5.02 -8.87
N ILE A 100 -6.34 -6.21 -9.25
CA ILE A 100 -4.91 -6.51 -9.31
C ILE A 100 -4.31 -5.85 -10.55
N LEU A 101 -3.15 -5.24 -10.35
CA LEU A 101 -2.37 -4.54 -11.37
C LEU A 101 -0.95 -5.06 -11.35
N VAL A 102 -0.26 -4.93 -12.47
CA VAL A 102 1.17 -5.22 -12.60
C VAL A 102 1.93 -3.96 -13.01
N GLY A 103 2.94 -3.56 -12.25
CA GLY A 103 3.80 -2.44 -12.61
C GLY A 103 5.12 -2.90 -13.22
N VAL A 104 6.09 -1.98 -13.23
CA VAL A 104 7.48 -2.25 -13.64
C VAL A 104 8.10 -3.40 -12.83
N ASN A 105 8.94 -4.21 -13.47
CA ASN A 105 9.61 -5.37 -12.89
C ASN A 105 8.65 -6.41 -12.28
N ASP A 106 7.44 -6.51 -12.84
CA ASP A 106 6.38 -7.44 -12.46
C ASP A 106 5.97 -7.34 -10.98
N VAL A 107 6.14 -6.16 -10.39
CA VAL A 107 5.63 -5.86 -9.05
C VAL A 107 4.10 -5.82 -9.10
N LEU A 108 3.45 -6.58 -8.23
CA LEU A 108 1.99 -6.56 -8.12
C LEU A 108 1.50 -5.41 -7.25
N TYR A 109 0.39 -4.82 -7.67
CA TYR A 109 -0.37 -3.82 -6.92
C TYR A 109 -1.83 -4.22 -6.86
N CYS A 110 -2.57 -3.60 -5.95
CA CYS A 110 -4.03 -3.67 -5.88
C CYS A 110 -4.58 -2.25 -5.81
N ARG A 111 -5.60 -1.95 -6.62
CA ARG A 111 -6.42 -0.75 -6.44
C ARG A 111 -7.47 -1.01 -5.38
N LEU A 112 -7.30 -0.41 -4.21
CA LEU A 112 -8.20 -0.54 -3.06
C LEU A 112 -9.60 0.02 -3.38
N ALA A 113 -10.57 -0.26 -2.52
CA ALA A 113 -11.95 0.21 -2.71
C ALA A 113 -12.08 1.74 -2.76
N ASP A 114 -11.16 2.47 -2.14
CA ASP A 114 -11.06 3.94 -2.12
C ASP A 114 -10.10 4.49 -3.19
N ASP A 115 -9.84 3.69 -4.23
CA ASP A 115 -8.97 3.98 -5.37
C ASP A 115 -7.48 4.22 -5.07
N ARG A 116 -7.06 4.11 -3.80
CA ARG A 116 -5.63 4.09 -3.48
C ARG A 116 -4.97 2.87 -4.09
N ILE A 117 -3.76 3.06 -4.62
CA ILE A 117 -2.93 1.96 -5.10
C ILE A 117 -2.07 1.44 -3.95
N ALA A 118 -2.20 0.15 -3.66
CA ALA A 118 -1.39 -0.52 -2.65
C ALA A 118 -0.42 -1.49 -3.32
N ARG A 119 0.87 -1.40 -2.98
CA ARG A 119 1.86 -2.40 -3.43
C ARG A 119 1.69 -3.70 -2.66
N LEU A 120 1.74 -4.84 -3.35
CA LEU A 120 1.80 -6.14 -2.68
C LEU A 120 3.21 -6.42 -2.22
N LEU A 121 3.37 -6.66 -0.92
CA LEU A 121 4.62 -7.15 -0.37
C LEU A 121 4.85 -8.60 -0.80
N ARG A 122 6.11 -9.07 -0.69
CA ARG A 122 6.49 -10.42 -1.11
C ARG A 122 5.57 -11.53 -0.58
N PRO A 123 5.15 -11.54 0.70
CA PRO A 123 4.25 -12.59 1.19
C PRO A 123 2.87 -12.57 0.48
N ALA A 124 2.30 -11.38 0.28
CA ALA A 124 1.04 -11.23 -0.45
C ALA A 124 1.18 -11.64 -1.92
N MET A 125 2.26 -11.21 -2.58
CA MET A 125 2.57 -11.57 -3.96
C MET A 125 2.72 -13.08 -4.11
N GLN A 126 3.49 -13.73 -3.24
CA GLN A 126 3.69 -15.18 -3.23
C GLN A 126 2.38 -15.95 -3.08
N ALA A 127 1.47 -15.48 -2.21
CA ALA A 127 0.16 -16.09 -2.04
C ALA A 127 -0.71 -15.98 -3.32
N LEU A 128 -0.50 -14.97 -4.17
CA LEU A 128 -1.23 -14.81 -5.42
C LEU A 128 -0.59 -15.51 -6.63
N LEU A 129 0.70 -15.78 -6.61
CA LEU A 129 1.41 -16.40 -7.74
C LEU A 129 0.74 -17.67 -8.30
N PRO A 130 0.18 -18.59 -7.49
CA PRO A 130 -0.51 -19.78 -8.02
C PRO A 130 -1.73 -19.48 -8.90
N PHE A 131 -2.31 -18.28 -8.77
CA PHE A 131 -3.47 -17.84 -9.53
C PHE A 131 -3.10 -16.99 -10.75
N ILE A 132 -1.81 -16.71 -10.96
CA ILE A 132 -1.34 -15.81 -12.00
C ILE A 132 -0.64 -16.61 -13.11
N THR A 133 -1.08 -16.37 -14.34
CA THR A 133 -0.43 -16.91 -15.55
C THR A 133 0.04 -15.77 -16.43
N SER A 134 1.02 -16.06 -17.30
CA SER A 134 1.50 -15.13 -18.31
C SER A 134 1.40 -15.74 -19.69
N GLU A 135 0.73 -15.07 -20.60
CA GLU A 135 0.61 -15.46 -22.01
C GLU A 135 0.95 -14.25 -22.89
N ASN A 136 1.87 -14.40 -23.85
CA ASN A 136 2.25 -13.32 -24.78
C ASN A 136 2.62 -11.97 -24.10
N LYS A 137 3.30 -12.02 -22.95
CA LYS A 137 3.67 -10.85 -22.11
C LYS A 137 2.51 -10.14 -21.42
N GLN A 138 1.31 -10.69 -21.49
CA GLN A 138 0.14 -10.27 -20.72
C GLN A 138 -0.03 -11.20 -19.51
N PHE A 139 -0.29 -10.62 -18.34
CA PHE A 139 -0.61 -11.39 -17.15
C PHE A 139 -2.12 -11.57 -17.01
N PHE A 140 -2.52 -12.70 -16.47
CA PHE A 140 -3.91 -13.05 -16.16
C PHE A 140 -3.99 -13.57 -14.73
N ILE A 141 -5.10 -13.26 -14.05
CA ILE A 141 -5.42 -13.84 -12.74
C ILE A 141 -6.67 -14.71 -12.86
N SER A 142 -6.58 -15.95 -12.39
CA SER A 142 -7.62 -16.97 -12.48
C SER A 142 -8.09 -17.39 -11.09
N ILE A 143 -9.35 -17.09 -10.76
CA ILE A 143 -9.97 -17.44 -9.48
C ILE A 143 -11.27 -18.17 -9.77
N SER A 144 -11.47 -19.36 -9.18
CA SER A 144 -12.68 -20.18 -9.37
C SER A 144 -13.06 -20.42 -10.83
N GLY A 145 -12.04 -20.60 -11.70
CA GLY A 145 -12.23 -20.80 -13.15
C GLY A 145 -12.54 -19.55 -13.97
N GLN A 146 -12.64 -18.37 -13.33
CA GLN A 146 -12.76 -17.09 -14.02
C GLN A 146 -11.38 -16.47 -14.19
N SER A 147 -10.96 -16.30 -15.45
CA SER A 147 -9.71 -15.65 -15.82
C SER A 147 -9.96 -14.24 -16.32
N GLN A 148 -9.14 -13.29 -15.90
CA GLN A 148 -9.17 -11.92 -16.40
C GLN A 148 -7.75 -11.34 -16.55
N PRO A 149 -7.53 -10.43 -17.51
CA PRO A 149 -6.25 -9.78 -17.68
C PRO A 149 -5.91 -8.88 -16.48
N ILE A 150 -4.66 -8.92 -16.05
CA ILE A 150 -4.08 -7.97 -15.10
C ILE A 150 -3.59 -6.74 -15.88
N MET A 151 -4.17 -5.58 -15.60
CA MET A 151 -3.80 -4.33 -16.27
C MET A 151 -2.44 -3.83 -15.82
N ARG A 152 -1.74 -3.08 -16.69
CA ARG A 152 -0.52 -2.36 -16.31
C ARG A 152 -0.87 -1.21 -15.37
N ARG A 153 -0.12 -1.02 -14.30
CA ARG A 153 -0.33 0.08 -13.34
C ARG A 153 -0.30 1.43 -14.07
N GLU A 154 0.62 1.58 -15.02
CA GLU A 154 0.88 2.81 -15.76
C GLU A 154 -0.26 3.20 -16.73
N GLU A 155 -1.21 2.29 -16.99
CA GLU A 155 -2.36 2.53 -17.86
C GLU A 155 -3.62 2.95 -17.09
N VAL A 156 -3.59 2.86 -15.75
CA VAL A 156 -4.77 3.01 -14.87
C VAL A 156 -4.64 4.19 -13.89
N VAL A 157 -3.43 4.73 -13.72
CA VAL A 157 -3.06 5.79 -12.75
C VAL A 157 -2.59 7.03 -13.47
#